data_AF-M0L801-F1
#
_entry.id   AF-M0L801-F1
#
_cell.length_a   1.000
_cell.length_b   1.000
_cell.length_c   1.000
_cell.angle_alpha   90.00
_cell.angle_beta   90.00
_cell.angle_gamma   90.00
#
_symmetry.space_group_name_H-M   'P 1'
#
loop_
_entity.id
_entity.type
_entity.pdbx_description
1 polymer ?
#
loop_
_entity_poly.entity_id
_entity_poly.type
_entity_poly.pdbx_seq_one_letter_code
_entity_poly.pdbx_strand_id
1 'polypeptide(L)'
;MKRTLTRIAAVAITIHGLIHLLGTGVYLELFELAELPYKTTLLGGVLDVGDSGIRVVGALNAVAAVGFVLSAAAMVTRWTHWRPLLFAVTVLSLVLTTLDWTVAFAGILANLAILAFLAAWPRL
;
A
#
# COMPACT_ATOMS: atom_id res chain seq x y z
N MET A 1 14.65 -11.73 17.43
CA MET A 1 13.25 -11.26 17.47
C MET A 1 12.29 -12.46 17.51
N LYS A 2 11.20 -12.43 18.30
CA LYS A 2 10.32 -13.61 18.48
C LYS A 2 9.56 -13.91 17.17
N ARG A 3 9.51 -15.19 16.75
CA ARG A 3 8.77 -15.65 15.54
C ARG A 3 7.33 -15.11 15.49
N THR A 4 6.69 -14.95 16.64
CA THR A 4 5.33 -14.39 16.78
C THR A 4 5.24 -12.96 16.26
N LEU A 5 6.19 -12.08 16.59
CA LEU A 5 6.17 -10.69 16.16
C LEU A 5 6.34 -10.57 14.64
N THR A 6 7.22 -11.38 14.04
CA THR A 6 7.35 -11.47 12.58
C THR A 6 6.04 -11.88 11.91
N ARG A 7 5.32 -12.87 12.48
CA ARG A 7 4.03 -13.31 11.93
C ARG A 7 2.96 -12.24 12.05
N ILE A 8 2.88 -11.55 13.19
CA ILE A 8 1.94 -10.43 13.38
C ILE A 8 2.21 -9.32 12.36
N ALA A 9 3.49 -8.93 12.21
CA ALA A 9 3.88 -7.92 11.22
C ALA A 9 3.53 -8.38 9.79
N ALA A 10 3.79 -9.65 9.44
CA ALA A 10 3.45 -10.19 8.13
C ALA A 10 1.95 -10.12 7.86
N VAL A 11 1.12 -10.49 8.84
CA VAL A 11 -0.35 -10.40 8.71
C VAL A 11 -0.79 -8.95 8.55
N ALA A 12 -0.28 -8.02 9.35
CA ALA A 12 -0.61 -6.61 9.25
C ALA A 12 -0.23 -6.02 7.88
N ILE A 13 0.97 -6.34 7.38
CA ILE A 13 1.45 -5.92 6.06
C ILE A 13 0.57 -6.51 4.95
N THR A 14 0.20 -7.79 5.04
CA THR A 14 -0.70 -8.44 4.09
C THR A 14 -2.07 -7.75 4.07
N ILE A 15 -2.68 -7.52 5.24
CA ILE A 15 -3.99 -6.84 5.33
C ILE A 15 -3.91 -5.45 4.71
N HIS A 16 -2.88 -4.66 5.05
CA HIS A 16 -2.66 -3.35 4.45
C HIS A 16 -2.54 -3.44 2.91
N GLY A 17 -1.76 -4.39 2.41
CA GLY A 17 -1.64 -4.65 0.97
C GLY A 17 -2.98 -4.97 0.30
N LEU A 18 -3.78 -5.85 0.91
CA LEU A 18 -5.10 -6.22 0.36
C LEU A 18 -6.08 -5.05 0.32
N ILE A 19 -6.00 -4.10 1.26
CA ILE A 19 -6.84 -2.89 1.25
C ILE A 19 -6.59 -2.04 0.00
N HIS A 20 -5.39 -2.02 -0.58
CA HIS A 20 -5.13 -1.32 -1.84
C HIS A 20 -5.98 -1.83 -3.01
N LEU A 21 -6.41 -3.10 -2.97
CA LEU A 21 -7.29 -3.65 -4.00
C LEU A 21 -8.66 -2.96 -4.03
N LEU A 22 -9.09 -2.30 -2.96
CA LEU A 22 -10.30 -1.46 -2.97
C LEU A 22 -10.13 -0.27 -3.92
N GLY A 23 -9.00 0.44 -3.82
CA GLY A 23 -8.67 1.53 -4.74
C GLY A 23 -8.44 1.05 -6.17
N THR A 24 -7.84 -0.13 -6.36
CA THR A 24 -7.75 -0.75 -7.68
C THR A 24 -9.13 -1.02 -8.27
N GLY A 25 -10.02 -1.64 -7.50
CA GLY A 25 -11.35 -2.00 -7.97
C GLY A 25 -12.20 -0.78 -8.33
N VAL A 26 -12.18 0.26 -7.49
CA VAL A 26 -12.90 1.50 -7.78
C VAL A 26 -12.30 2.23 -8.97
N TYR A 27 -10.98 2.49 -8.99
CA TYR A 27 -10.36 3.32 -10.04
C TYR A 27 -10.21 2.63 -11.40
N LEU A 28 -10.34 1.30 -11.45
CA LEU A 28 -10.51 0.55 -12.68
C LEU A 28 -11.97 0.25 -13.00
N GLU A 29 -12.91 0.81 -12.24
CA GLU A 29 -14.36 0.65 -12.43
C GLU A 29 -14.81 -0.82 -12.44
N LEU A 30 -14.16 -1.67 -11.64
CA LEU A 30 -14.51 -3.08 -11.48
C LEU A 30 -15.70 -3.27 -10.50
N PHE A 31 -15.86 -2.35 -9.57
CA PHE A 31 -17.00 -2.24 -8.67
C PHE A 31 -17.11 -0.83 -8.09
N GLU A 32 -18.24 -0.54 -7.45
CA GLU A 32 -18.50 0.72 -6.77
C GLU A 32 -18.48 0.53 -5.25
N LEU A 33 -18.05 1.56 -4.53
CA LEU A 33 -18.04 1.60 -3.07
C LEU A 33 -18.43 3.01 -2.60
N ALA A 34 -19.45 3.14 -1.77
CA ALA A 34 -20.01 4.44 -1.41
C ALA A 34 -18.99 5.33 -0.66
N GLU A 35 -18.15 4.70 0.16
CA GLU A 35 -17.13 5.33 0.98
C GLU A 35 -15.85 5.66 0.19
N LEU A 36 -15.70 5.08 -1.01
CA LEU A 36 -14.58 5.31 -1.91
C LEU A 36 -15.13 5.52 -3.35
N PRO A 37 -15.73 6.68 -3.64
CA PRO A 37 -16.33 6.92 -4.95
C PRO A 37 -15.26 7.07 -6.03
N TYR A 38 -15.62 6.70 -7.26
CA TYR A 38 -14.81 7.00 -8.44
C TYR A 38 -14.64 8.50 -8.61
N LYS A 39 -13.42 8.93 -8.95
CA LYS A 39 -13.06 10.31 -9.23
C LYS A 39 -11.82 10.36 -10.12
N THR A 40 -11.63 11.45 -10.86
CA THR A 40 -10.43 11.67 -11.67
C THR A 40 -9.44 12.64 -11.03
N THR A 41 -9.77 13.15 -9.84
CA THR A 41 -8.97 14.18 -9.16
C THR A 41 -8.20 13.63 -7.97
N LEU A 42 -6.97 14.15 -7.82
CA LEU A 42 -6.02 13.87 -6.75
C LEU A 42 -5.72 15.16 -5.98
N LEU A 43 -4.97 15.04 -4.88
CA LEU A 43 -4.53 16.12 -4.01
C LEU A 43 -5.69 17.00 -3.53
N GLY A 44 -6.81 16.36 -3.17
CA GLY A 44 -8.01 17.06 -2.68
C GLY A 44 -8.74 17.87 -3.76
N GLY A 45 -8.65 17.47 -5.03
CA GLY A 45 -9.33 18.14 -6.14
C GLY A 45 -8.43 19.09 -6.93
N VAL A 46 -7.17 19.28 -6.51
CA VAL A 46 -6.23 20.23 -7.13
C VAL A 46 -5.69 19.72 -8.47
N LEU A 47 -5.48 18.41 -8.60
CA LEU A 47 -4.91 17.80 -9.79
C LEU A 47 -5.94 16.87 -10.45
N ASP A 48 -6.45 17.24 -11.61
CA ASP A 48 -7.25 16.33 -12.45
C ASP A 48 -6.32 15.52 -13.36
N VAL A 49 -6.35 14.20 -13.22
CA VAL A 49 -5.55 13.27 -14.03
C VAL A 49 -6.39 12.60 -15.13
N GLY A 50 -7.69 12.87 -15.18
CA GLY A 50 -8.65 12.23 -16.08
C GLY A 50 -8.78 10.71 -15.86
N ASP A 51 -9.63 10.08 -16.67
CA ASP A 51 -9.94 8.65 -16.57
C ASP A 51 -8.69 7.77 -16.74
N SER A 52 -7.87 8.06 -17.75
CA SER A 52 -6.65 7.29 -18.01
C SER A 52 -5.66 7.41 -16.84
N GLY A 53 -5.52 8.60 -16.26
CA GLY A 53 -4.62 8.83 -15.14
C GLY A 53 -5.08 8.12 -13.88
N ILE A 54 -6.37 8.19 -13.55
CA ILE A 54 -6.86 7.49 -12.35
C ILE A 54 -6.81 5.97 -12.51
N ARG A 55 -7.03 5.44 -13.72
CA ARG A 55 -6.85 4.00 -14.00
C ARG A 55 -5.40 3.56 -13.80
N VAL A 56 -4.42 4.39 -14.15
CA VAL A 56 -3.00 4.15 -13.83
C VAL A 56 -2.78 4.10 -12.31
N VAL A 57 -3.38 5.01 -11.54
CA VAL A 57 -3.36 4.97 -10.06
C VAL A 57 -3.97 3.67 -9.54
N GLY A 58 -5.10 3.23 -10.10
CA GLY A 58 -5.74 1.95 -9.78
C GLY A 58 -4.83 0.74 -10.05
N ALA A 59 -4.13 0.72 -11.18
CA ALA A 59 -3.15 -0.32 -11.49
C ALA A 59 -1.93 -0.28 -10.56
N LEU A 60 -1.43 0.90 -10.21
CA LEU A 60 -0.33 1.06 -9.24
C LEU A 60 -0.73 0.61 -7.83
N ASN A 61 -1.99 0.80 -7.43
CA ASN A 61 -2.53 0.20 -6.21
C ASN A 61 -2.46 -1.33 -6.24
N ALA A 62 -2.69 -1.97 -7.39
CA ALA A 62 -2.58 -3.42 -7.53
C ALA A 62 -1.12 -3.87 -7.39
N VAL A 63 -0.18 -3.11 -7.97
CA VAL A 63 1.26 -3.35 -7.80
C VAL A 63 1.65 -3.24 -6.32
N ALA A 64 1.15 -2.23 -5.60
CA ALA A 64 1.38 -2.09 -4.17
C ALA A 64 0.81 -3.28 -3.37
N ALA A 65 -0.42 -3.71 -3.67
CA ALA A 65 -1.05 -4.86 -3.03
C ALA A 65 -0.21 -6.13 -3.17
N VAL A 66 0.19 -6.47 -4.41
CA VAL A 66 1.04 -7.62 -4.69
C VAL A 66 2.39 -7.48 -3.98
N GLY A 67 3.03 -6.30 -4.07
CA GLY A 67 4.33 -6.06 -3.44
C GLY A 67 4.31 -6.24 -1.92
N PHE A 68 3.24 -5.82 -1.23
CA PHE A 68 3.10 -6.04 0.21
C PHE A 68 2.89 -7.50 0.57
N VAL A 69 2.05 -8.23 -0.16
CA VAL A 69 1.85 -9.67 0.04
C VAL A 69 3.16 -10.44 -0.16
N LEU A 70 3.89 -10.13 -1.24
CA LEU A 70 5.20 -10.72 -1.51
C LEU A 70 6.23 -10.36 -0.43
N SER A 71 6.21 -9.13 0.07
CA SER A 71 7.09 -8.69 1.17
C SER A 71 6.80 -9.44 2.47
N ALA A 72 5.53 -9.64 2.80
CA ALA A 72 5.12 -10.41 3.97
C ALA A 72 5.55 -11.88 3.85
N ALA A 73 5.33 -12.50 2.67
CA ALA A 73 5.78 -13.86 2.40
C ALA A 73 7.31 -13.98 2.50
N ALA A 74 8.05 -13.08 1.87
CA ALA A 74 9.50 -13.00 1.92
C ALA A 74 10.05 -12.87 3.34
N MET A 75 9.40 -12.06 4.17
CA MET A 75 9.77 -11.88 5.57
C MET A 75 9.59 -13.18 6.38
N VAL A 76 8.51 -13.93 6.14
CA VAL A 76 8.23 -15.21 6.83
C VAL A 76 9.15 -16.33 6.35
N THR A 77 9.47 -16.38 5.06
CA THR A 77 10.41 -17.36 4.47
C THR A 77 11.88 -16.98 4.69
N ARG A 78 12.15 -15.82 5.30
CA ARG A 78 13.49 -15.28 5.59
C ARG A 78 14.33 -15.03 4.33
N TRP A 79 13.68 -14.68 3.23
CA TRP A 79 14.40 -14.29 2.01
C TRP A 79 15.19 -13.00 2.27
N THR A 80 16.48 -12.97 1.94
CA THR A 80 17.41 -11.89 2.32
C THR A 80 17.02 -10.50 1.80
N HIS A 81 16.21 -10.43 0.73
CA HIS A 81 15.79 -9.17 0.10
C HIS A 81 14.41 -8.68 0.56
N TRP A 82 13.82 -9.25 1.61
CA TRP A 82 12.50 -8.82 2.11
C TRP A 82 12.49 -7.34 2.53
N ARG A 83 13.59 -6.81 3.08
CA ARG A 83 13.71 -5.41 3.52
C ARG A 83 13.70 -4.40 2.37
N PRO A 84 14.59 -4.50 1.36
CA PRO A 84 14.57 -3.57 0.24
C PRO A 84 13.25 -3.67 -0.55
N LEU A 85 12.67 -4.87 -0.69
CA LEU A 85 11.36 -5.03 -1.32
C LEU A 85 10.27 -4.31 -0.51
N LEU A 86 10.17 -4.56 0.80
CA LEU A 86 9.18 -3.91 1.66
C LEU A 86 9.36 -2.40 1.66
N PHE A 87 10.59 -1.90 1.71
CA PHE A 87 10.86 -0.47 1.65
C PHE A 87 10.36 0.14 0.34
N ALA A 88 10.72 -0.45 -0.81
CA ALA A 88 10.32 0.06 -2.12
C ALA A 88 8.80 0.09 -2.29
N VAL A 89 8.09 -0.99 -1.91
CA VAL A 89 6.62 -1.01 -2.00
C VAL A 89 5.95 -0.04 -1.03
N THR A 90 6.52 0.15 0.17
CA THR A 90 6.00 1.10 1.17
C THR A 90 6.17 2.53 0.69
N VAL A 91 7.29 2.87 0.03
CA VAL A 91 7.50 4.19 -0.57
C VAL A 91 6.51 4.44 -1.70
N LEU A 92 6.32 3.47 -2.61
CA LEU A 92 5.30 3.56 -3.65
C LEU A 92 3.91 3.79 -3.05
N SER A 93 3.50 2.97 -2.09
CA SER A 93 2.21 3.08 -1.42
C SER A 93 2.04 4.41 -0.69
N LEU A 94 3.09 4.91 -0.02
CA LEU A 94 3.06 6.20 0.64
C LEU A 94 2.82 7.34 -0.35
N VAL A 95 3.45 7.30 -1.54
CA VAL A 95 3.19 8.27 -2.61
C VAL A 95 1.74 8.20 -3.07
N LEU A 96 1.22 7.00 -3.38
CA LEU A 96 -0.16 6.82 -3.84
C LEU A 96 -1.19 7.31 -2.81
N THR A 97 -1.01 6.93 -1.54
CA THR A 97 -1.91 7.33 -0.45
C THR A 97 -1.81 8.82 -0.12
N THR A 98 -0.66 9.45 -0.35
CA THR A 98 -0.51 10.91 -0.20
C THR A 98 -1.16 11.68 -1.36
N LEU A 99 -1.00 11.18 -2.60
CA LEU A 99 -1.70 11.75 -3.76
C LEU A 99 -3.22 11.71 -3.56
N ASP A 100 -3.72 10.69 -2.87
CA ASP A 100 -5.14 10.46 -2.65
C ASP A 100 -5.58 10.59 -1.18
N TRP A 101 -4.91 11.48 -0.45
CA TRP A 101 -4.99 11.56 1.01
C TRP A 101 -6.40 11.77 1.58
N THR A 102 -7.32 12.38 0.82
CA THR A 102 -8.68 12.68 1.30
C THR A 102 -9.50 11.43 1.57
N VAL A 103 -9.20 10.33 0.90
CA VAL A 103 -9.85 9.02 1.10
C VAL A 103 -8.88 7.97 1.67
N ALA A 104 -7.57 8.15 1.46
CA ALA A 104 -6.53 7.19 1.80
C ALA A 104 -5.67 7.56 3.02
N PHE A 105 -6.09 8.51 3.87
CA PHE A 105 -5.32 8.98 5.04
C PHE A 105 -4.85 7.85 5.98
N ALA A 106 -5.71 6.86 6.25
CA ALA A 106 -5.32 5.70 7.06
C ALA A 106 -4.15 4.91 6.45
N GLY A 107 -4.07 4.87 5.11
CA GLY A 107 -2.96 4.27 4.38
C GLY A 107 -1.64 5.01 4.61
N ILE A 108 -1.66 6.34 4.73
CA ILE A 108 -0.45 7.13 5.07
C ILE A 108 0.08 6.70 6.44
N LEU A 109 -0.79 6.63 7.45
CA LEU A 109 -0.39 6.22 8.80
C LEU A 109 0.16 4.79 8.83
N ALA A 110 -0.46 3.87 8.10
CA ALA A 110 0.01 2.49 7.97
C ALA A 110 1.40 2.42 7.34
N ASN A 111 1.63 3.16 6.25
CA ASN A 111 2.94 3.23 5.59
C ASN A 111 4.02 3.80 6.52
N LEU A 112 3.73 4.88 7.24
CA LEU A 112 4.66 5.45 8.22
C LEU A 112 5.00 4.46 9.33
N ALA A 113 4.02 3.70 9.81
CA ALA A 113 4.24 2.64 10.79
C ALA A 113 5.13 1.51 10.24
N ILE A 114 4.94 1.10 8.98
CA ILE A 114 5.78 0.10 8.31
C ILE A 114 7.22 0.61 8.14
N LEU A 115 7.42 1.87 7.76
CA LEU A 115 8.76 2.48 7.65
C LEU A 115 9.45 2.57 9.01
N ALA A 116 8.72 3.00 10.05
CA ALA A 116 9.23 3.03 11.42
C ALA A 116 9.62 1.63 11.91
N PHE A 117 8.80 0.63 11.60
CA PHE A 117 9.10 -0.77 11.85
C PHE A 117 10.37 -1.23 11.14
N LEU A 118 10.53 -0.93 9.84
CA LEU A 118 11.74 -1.26 9.08
C LEU A 118 13.01 -0.61 9.64
N ALA A 119 12.90 0.64 10.12
CA ALA A 119 13.99 1.39 10.72
C ALA A 119 14.39 0.85 12.11
N ALA A 120 13.41 0.54 12.95
CA ALA A 120 13.62 -0.05 14.27
C ALA A 120 14.04 -1.52 14.22
N TRP A 121 13.79 -2.21 13.09
CA TRP A 121 14.13 -3.62 12.95
C TRP A 121 15.65 -3.82 12.97
N PRO A 122 16.18 -4.71 13.84
CA PRO A 122 17.62 -4.97 13.94
C PRO A 122 18.22 -5.29 12.57
N ARG A 123 19.22 -4.51 12.14
CA ARG A 123 20.08 -4.85 11.00
C ARG A 123 21.01 -5.96 11.51
N LEU A 124 20.66 -7.21 11.23
CA LEU A 124 21.60 -8.32 11.34
C LEU A 124 22.66 -8.16 10.24
#